data_AF-R7PPN8-F1
#
_entry.id   AF-R7PPN8-F1
#
_cell.length_a   1.000
_cell.length_b   1.000
_cell.length_c   1.000
_cell.angle_alpha   90.00
_cell.angle_beta   90.00
_cell.angle_gamma   90.00
#
_symmetry.space_group_name_H-M   'P 1'
#
loop_
_entity.id
_entity.type
_entity.pdbx_description
1 polymer ?
#
loop_
_entity_poly.entity_id
_entity_poly.type
_entity_poly.pdbx_seq_one_letter_code
_entity_poly.pdbx_strand_id
1 'polypeptide(L)'
;MKKIVLLITTLAVAIGCGYFAATTFFTSSWEGTWWGVQDAGLNWSGDNIKILETFTFTAEDDIIIVEQKVQRGMQEVRGELSGTATRDGGRLLITPSTGGNPIIFSFNRINHTIETSLTNADNSIVTLKKLTDADLTEMEQIRNEIIATSKKPANKIDTTLGTKI
;
A
#
# COMPACT_ATOMS: atom_id res chain seq x y z
N MET A 1 -20.41 39.74 -23.55
CA MET A 1 -19.36 38.71 -23.33
C MET A 1 -19.52 38.17 -21.90
N LYS A 2 -19.93 36.91 -21.70
CA LYS A 2 -19.91 36.12 -20.43
C LYS A 2 -20.94 34.96 -20.43
N LYS A 3 -20.97 34.06 -21.43
CA LYS A 3 -21.80 32.82 -21.37
C LYS A 3 -21.21 31.59 -22.09
N ILE A 4 -19.93 31.60 -22.47
CA ILE A 4 -19.32 30.49 -23.25
C ILE A 4 -18.35 29.62 -22.43
N VAL A 5 -17.99 30.03 -21.21
CA VAL A 5 -16.92 29.35 -20.43
C VAL A 5 -17.41 28.13 -19.63
N LEU A 6 -18.72 27.87 -19.53
CA LEU A 6 -19.23 26.81 -18.66
C LEU A 6 -19.52 25.47 -19.37
N LEU A 7 -19.48 25.42 -20.71
CA LEU A 7 -19.87 24.21 -21.45
C LEU A 7 -18.69 23.29 -21.81
N ILE A 8 -17.46 23.78 -21.72
CA ILE A 8 -16.25 23.01 -22.09
C ILE A 8 -15.76 22.16 -20.91
N THR A 9 -16.02 22.58 -19.67
CA THR A 9 -15.57 21.87 -18.47
C THR A 9 -16.35 20.59 -18.19
N THR A 10 -17.62 20.50 -18.61
CA THR A 10 -18.44 19.29 -18.40
C THR A 10 -18.14 18.18 -19.41
N LEU A 11 -17.63 18.50 -20.59
CA LEU A 11 -17.27 17.49 -21.60
C LEU A 11 -15.90 16.84 -21.31
N ALA A 12 -14.97 17.56 -20.69
CA ALA A 12 -13.68 17.02 -20.27
C ALA A 12 -13.81 16.00 -19.11
N VAL A 13 -14.79 16.18 -18.22
CA VAL A 13 -15.06 15.23 -17.11
C VAL A 13 -15.74 13.95 -17.62
N ALA A 14 -16.58 14.04 -18.66
CA ALA A 14 -17.24 12.87 -19.24
C ALA A 14 -16.27 11.97 -20.04
N ILE A 15 -15.29 12.55 -20.73
CA ILE A 15 -14.26 11.79 -21.45
C ILE A 15 -13.26 11.17 -20.45
N GLY A 16 -13.00 11.84 -19.32
CA GLY A 16 -12.21 11.29 -18.21
C GLY A 16 -12.85 10.04 -17.60
N CYS A 17 -14.15 10.06 -17.29
CA CYS A 17 -14.82 8.91 -16.67
C CYS A 17 -15.14 7.77 -17.66
N GLY A 18 -15.44 8.08 -18.93
CA GLY A 18 -15.75 7.07 -19.94
C GLY A 18 -14.51 6.31 -20.45
N TYR A 19 -13.37 6.99 -20.60
CA TYR A 19 -12.13 6.36 -21.05
C TYR A 19 -11.44 5.56 -19.94
N PHE A 20 -11.55 6.00 -18.67
CA PHE A 20 -11.06 5.22 -17.53
C PHE A 20 -11.85 3.92 -17.37
N ALA A 21 -13.18 3.95 -17.47
CA ALA A 21 -14.01 2.74 -17.37
C ALA A 21 -13.78 1.74 -18.53
N ALA A 22 -13.57 2.21 -19.76
CA ALA A 22 -13.37 1.34 -20.92
C ALA A 22 -11.94 0.74 -20.99
N THR A 23 -10.93 1.42 -20.43
CA THR A 23 -9.56 0.89 -20.35
C THR A 23 -9.34 0.00 -19.13
N THR A 24 -10.11 0.16 -18.04
CA THR A 24 -10.03 -0.71 -16.84
C THR A 24 -10.47 -2.16 -17.07
N PHE A 25 -11.11 -2.49 -18.19
CA PHE A 25 -11.40 -3.90 -18.54
C PHE A 25 -10.19 -4.62 -19.17
N PHE A 26 -9.16 -3.87 -19.58
CA PHE A 26 -7.91 -4.41 -20.15
C PHE A 26 -6.66 -4.04 -19.34
N THR A 27 -6.77 -3.25 -18.26
CA THR A 27 -5.66 -3.00 -17.35
C THR A 27 -5.43 -4.23 -16.48
N SER A 28 -4.17 -4.60 -16.30
CA SER A 28 -3.82 -5.83 -15.58
C SER A 28 -4.44 -5.83 -14.17
N SER A 29 -4.92 -6.97 -13.68
CA SER A 29 -5.61 -7.12 -12.38
C SER A 29 -4.83 -6.59 -11.16
N TRP A 30 -3.57 -6.24 -11.36
CA TRP A 30 -2.62 -5.73 -10.38
C TRP A 30 -2.55 -4.20 -10.35
N GLU A 31 -2.92 -3.52 -11.42
CA GLU A 31 -2.63 -2.10 -11.60
C GLU A 31 -3.42 -1.19 -10.63
N GLY A 32 -2.72 -0.17 -10.15
CA GLY A 32 -3.24 0.82 -9.21
C GLY A 32 -2.66 0.67 -7.81
N THR A 33 -3.26 1.40 -6.87
CA THR A 33 -2.84 1.40 -5.47
C THR A 33 -3.65 0.40 -4.66
N TRP A 34 -2.95 -0.36 -3.84
CA TRP A 34 -3.46 -1.39 -2.94
C TRP A 34 -2.94 -1.11 -1.54
N TRP A 35 -3.72 -1.45 -0.54
CA TRP A 35 -3.34 -1.19 0.83
C TRP A 35 -3.77 -2.31 1.76
N GLY A 36 -3.06 -2.46 2.86
CA GLY A 36 -3.36 -3.43 3.90
C GLY A 36 -2.69 -3.04 5.20
N VAL A 37 -3.09 -3.73 6.27
CA VAL A 37 -2.51 -3.54 7.60
C VAL A 37 -1.84 -4.83 8.00
N GLN A 38 -0.58 -4.73 8.37
CA GLN A 38 0.14 -5.80 9.04
C GLN A 38 0.05 -5.60 10.54
N ASP A 39 -0.47 -6.59 11.25
CA ASP A 39 -0.40 -6.68 12.70
C ASP A 39 0.98 -7.24 13.08
N ALA A 40 1.82 -6.41 13.69
CA ALA A 40 3.16 -6.78 14.15
C ALA A 40 3.17 -7.28 15.60
N GLY A 41 2.00 -7.37 16.25
CA GLY A 41 1.83 -7.88 17.59
C GLY A 41 2.10 -6.85 18.69
N LEU A 42 2.13 -7.34 19.93
CA LEU A 42 2.33 -6.49 21.10
C LEU A 42 3.80 -6.10 21.26
N ASN A 43 4.05 -4.83 21.56
CA ASN A 43 5.36 -4.38 22.00
C ASN A 43 5.57 -4.60 23.52
N TRP A 44 6.71 -4.13 24.02
CA TRP A 44 7.11 -4.25 25.43
C TRP A 44 6.22 -3.50 26.42
N SER A 45 5.43 -2.52 25.98
CA SER A 45 4.46 -1.81 26.83
C SER A 45 3.06 -2.41 26.78
N GLY A 46 2.85 -3.48 26.00
CA GLY A 46 1.57 -4.13 25.80
C GLY A 46 0.68 -3.48 24.73
N ASP A 47 1.22 -2.52 23.97
CA ASP A 47 0.49 -1.89 22.86
C ASP A 47 0.58 -2.75 21.59
N ASN A 48 -0.55 -2.90 20.90
CA ASN A 48 -0.56 -3.55 19.59
C ASN A 48 0.05 -2.65 18.52
N ILE A 49 1.07 -3.16 17.83
CA ILE A 49 1.78 -2.48 16.76
C ILE A 49 1.16 -2.86 15.43
N LYS A 50 0.63 -1.87 14.74
CA LYS A 50 0.16 -2.00 13.36
C LYS A 50 1.13 -1.30 12.42
N ILE A 51 1.28 -1.85 11.23
CA ILE A 51 2.03 -1.27 10.13
C ILE A 51 1.05 -1.13 8.97
N LEU A 52 0.85 0.09 8.51
CA LEU A 52 0.03 0.35 7.32
C LEU A 52 0.94 0.31 6.09
N GLU A 53 0.59 -0.55 5.15
CA GLU A 53 1.34 -0.86 3.94
C GLU A 53 0.52 -0.40 2.72
N THR A 54 1.15 0.33 1.81
CA THR A 54 0.54 0.74 0.54
C THR A 54 1.46 0.34 -0.62
N PHE A 55 0.91 -0.35 -1.61
CA PHE A 55 1.61 -0.78 -2.82
C PHE A 55 0.96 -0.13 -4.03
N THR A 56 1.73 0.59 -4.83
CA THR A 56 1.30 1.08 -6.14
C THR A 56 1.99 0.28 -7.22
N PHE A 57 1.20 -0.38 -8.06
CA PHE A 57 1.66 -1.14 -9.21
C PHE A 57 1.35 -0.36 -10.48
N THR A 58 2.40 0.03 -11.21
CA THR A 58 2.30 0.75 -12.49
C THR A 58 2.84 -0.14 -13.60
N ALA A 59 2.03 -0.43 -14.61
CA ALA A 59 2.48 -1.22 -15.75
C ALA A 59 3.35 -0.37 -16.70
N GLU A 60 4.54 -0.87 -17.04
CA GLU A 60 5.43 -0.31 -18.06
C GLU A 60 5.80 -1.45 -19.02
N ASP A 61 5.10 -1.52 -20.15
CA ASP A 61 5.22 -2.60 -21.14
C ASP A 61 5.11 -4.01 -20.49
N ASP A 62 6.20 -4.78 -20.49
CA ASP A 62 6.28 -6.14 -19.96
C ASP A 62 6.62 -6.21 -18.46
N ILE A 63 7.00 -5.08 -17.84
CA ILE A 63 7.33 -5.00 -16.42
C ILE A 63 6.27 -4.22 -15.65
N ILE A 64 6.24 -4.41 -14.34
CA ILE A 64 5.45 -3.63 -13.41
C ILE A 64 6.41 -2.92 -12.46
N ILE A 65 6.31 -1.60 -12.35
CA ILE A 65 6.98 -0.84 -11.30
C ILE A 65 6.19 -1.03 -10.00
N VAL A 66 6.90 -1.39 -8.94
CA VAL A 66 6.34 -1.59 -7.60
C VAL A 66 6.84 -0.50 -6.68
N GLU A 67 5.93 0.32 -6.19
CA GLU A 67 6.23 1.29 -5.15
C GLU A 67 5.54 0.88 -3.85
N GLN A 68 6.33 0.54 -2.83
CA GLN A 68 5.82 0.28 -1.50
C GLN A 68 6.07 1.49 -0.59
N LYS A 69 5.04 1.86 0.15
CA LYS A 69 5.10 2.84 1.24
C LYS A 69 4.64 2.19 2.53
N VAL A 70 5.39 2.46 3.59
CA VAL A 70 5.14 1.87 4.91
C VAL A 70 5.01 2.97 5.93
N GLN A 71 3.85 3.05 6.58
CA GLN A 71 3.69 3.87 7.77
C GLN A 71 4.19 3.07 8.98
N ARG A 72 5.37 3.43 9.49
CA ARG A 72 5.92 2.89 10.73
C ARG A 72 6.00 3.99 11.77
N GLY A 73 5.15 3.88 12.78
CA GLY A 73 5.03 4.90 13.82
C GLY A 73 4.71 6.28 13.23
N MET A 74 5.59 7.26 13.45
CA MET A 74 5.36 8.65 13.02
C MET A 74 5.76 8.94 11.55
N GLN A 75 6.38 8.01 10.84
CA GLN A 75 6.95 8.27 9.52
C GLN A 75 6.37 7.33 8.46
N GLU A 76 6.12 7.90 7.27
CA GLU A 76 5.93 7.13 6.05
C GLU A 76 7.30 7.00 5.37
N VAL A 77 7.73 5.76 5.13
CA VAL A 77 9.02 5.45 4.49
C VAL A 77 8.82 4.58 3.26
N ARG A 78 9.78 4.59 2.35
CA ARG A 78 9.81 3.64 1.23
C ARG A 78 10.01 2.23 1.78
N GLY A 79 9.16 1.31 1.36
CA GLY A 79 9.23 -0.09 1.77
C GLY A 79 10.27 -0.89 0.99
N GLU A 80 10.77 -1.95 1.63
CA GLU A 80 11.84 -2.82 1.11
C GLU A 80 11.41 -3.59 -0.14
N LEU A 81 10.12 -3.80 -0.34
CA LEU A 81 9.57 -4.53 -1.49
C LEU A 81 9.33 -3.63 -2.71
N SER A 82 9.76 -2.36 -2.65
CA SER A 82 9.74 -1.49 -3.83
C SER A 82 10.79 -1.93 -4.83
N GLY A 83 10.44 -1.95 -6.12
CA GLY A 83 11.33 -2.43 -7.19
C GLY A 83 10.57 -2.65 -8.48
N THR A 84 10.81 -3.78 -9.13
CA THR A 84 10.10 -4.18 -10.35
C THR A 84 9.41 -5.52 -10.14
N ALA A 85 8.46 -5.86 -11.00
CA ALA A 85 7.80 -7.14 -10.96
C ALA A 85 7.43 -7.63 -12.36
N THR A 86 7.32 -8.95 -12.48
CA THR A 86 6.84 -9.62 -13.68
C THR A 86 5.63 -10.49 -13.36
N ARG A 87 4.75 -10.65 -14.35
CA ARG A 87 3.55 -11.48 -14.22
C ARG A 87 3.91 -12.94 -14.45
N ASP A 88 3.53 -13.81 -13.54
CA ASP A 88 3.75 -15.26 -13.62
C ASP A 88 2.45 -16.03 -13.37
N GLY A 89 1.72 -16.40 -14.43
CA GLY A 89 0.59 -17.34 -14.33
C GLY A 89 -0.54 -16.94 -13.37
N GLY A 90 -0.73 -15.64 -13.10
CA GLY A 90 -1.70 -15.12 -12.12
C GLY A 90 -1.09 -14.74 -10.76
N ARG A 91 0.23 -14.82 -10.65
CA ARG A 91 1.05 -14.29 -9.56
C ARG A 91 1.89 -13.11 -10.05
N LEU A 92 2.41 -12.36 -9.11
CA LEU A 92 3.32 -11.26 -9.36
C LEU A 92 4.66 -11.57 -8.67
N LEU A 93 5.71 -11.73 -9.46
CA LEU A 93 7.07 -11.97 -8.98
C LEU A 93 7.76 -10.63 -8.82
N ILE A 94 7.92 -10.16 -7.58
CA ILE A 94 8.51 -8.87 -7.25
C ILE A 94 10.00 -9.05 -6.98
N THR A 95 10.81 -8.21 -7.62
CA THR A 95 12.25 -8.09 -7.43
C THR A 95 12.56 -6.76 -6.73
N PRO A 96 12.88 -6.78 -5.43
CA PRO A 96 13.24 -5.58 -4.67
C PRO A 96 14.44 -4.83 -5.25
N SER A 97 14.34 -3.51 -5.30
CA SER A 97 15.45 -2.62 -5.71
C SER A 97 16.60 -2.58 -4.69
N THR A 98 16.32 -2.90 -3.44
CA THR A 98 17.31 -3.01 -2.35
C THR A 98 18.15 -4.28 -2.43
N GLY A 99 17.87 -5.18 -3.37
CA GLY A 99 18.48 -6.51 -3.48
C GLY A 99 17.74 -7.56 -2.65
N GLY A 100 18.09 -8.83 -2.86
CA GLY A 100 17.45 -9.97 -2.19
C GLY A 100 16.81 -10.97 -3.18
N ASN A 101 16.17 -11.99 -2.63
CA ASN A 101 15.46 -12.98 -3.43
C ASN A 101 14.12 -12.42 -3.91
N PRO A 102 13.71 -12.72 -5.16
CA PRO A 102 12.37 -12.40 -5.62
C PRO A 102 11.30 -13.00 -4.71
N ILE A 103 10.23 -12.24 -4.50
CA ILE A 103 9.08 -12.64 -3.68
C ILE A 103 7.82 -12.72 -4.54
N ILE A 104 6.83 -13.49 -4.09
CA ILE A 104 5.63 -13.78 -4.86
C ILE A 104 4.42 -13.23 -4.15
N PHE A 105 3.64 -12.42 -4.86
CA PHE A 105 2.28 -12.06 -4.48
C PHE A 105 1.28 -12.84 -5.34
N SER A 106 0.13 -13.20 -4.76
CA SER A 106 -0.93 -13.94 -5.45
C SER A 106 -2.21 -13.12 -5.50
N PHE A 107 -2.85 -13.07 -6.68
CA PHE A 107 -4.10 -12.35 -6.84
C PHE A 107 -5.29 -13.29 -6.60
N ASN A 108 -6.09 -12.99 -5.58
CA ASN A 108 -7.32 -13.70 -5.29
C ASN A 108 -8.46 -13.10 -6.14
N ARG A 109 -8.84 -13.83 -7.19
CA ARG A 109 -9.87 -13.40 -8.15
C ARG A 109 -11.28 -13.33 -7.58
N ILE A 110 -11.59 -14.11 -6.54
CA ILE A 110 -12.93 -14.13 -5.94
C ILE A 110 -13.12 -12.88 -5.11
N ASN A 111 -12.16 -12.59 -4.23
CA ASN A 111 -12.25 -11.50 -3.28
C ASN A 111 -11.68 -10.18 -3.83
N HIS A 112 -11.06 -10.20 -5.00
CA HIS A 112 -10.36 -9.06 -5.59
C HIS A 112 -9.32 -8.47 -4.63
N THR A 113 -8.53 -9.35 -4.01
CA THR A 113 -7.47 -9.02 -3.06
C THR A 113 -6.13 -9.58 -3.50
N ILE A 114 -5.05 -9.05 -2.94
CA ILE A 114 -3.69 -9.57 -3.13
C ILE A 114 -3.23 -10.22 -1.83
N GLU A 115 -2.87 -11.49 -1.91
CA GLU A 115 -2.17 -12.21 -0.86
C GLU A 115 -0.67 -11.95 -1.00
N THR A 116 -0.07 -11.38 0.03
CA THR A 116 1.36 -11.00 0.02
C THR A 116 2.24 -12.09 0.61
N SER A 117 3.55 -11.89 0.57
CA SER A 117 4.51 -12.69 1.34
C SER A 117 4.73 -12.14 2.76
N LEU A 118 4.05 -11.06 3.15
CA LEU A 118 4.14 -10.48 4.49
C LEU A 118 3.19 -11.24 5.44
N THR A 119 3.60 -11.38 6.70
CA THR A 119 2.85 -12.11 7.72
C THR A 119 2.51 -11.24 8.92
N ASN A 120 1.31 -11.43 9.44
CA ASN A 120 0.92 -10.91 10.75
C ASN A 120 1.60 -11.69 11.88
N ALA A 121 1.50 -11.17 13.10
CA ALA A 121 2.05 -11.80 14.31
C ALA A 121 1.45 -13.19 14.59
N ASP A 122 0.24 -13.46 14.14
CA ASP A 122 -0.42 -14.77 14.24
C ASP A 122 -0.05 -15.74 13.09
N ASN A 123 0.89 -15.35 12.23
CA ASN A 123 1.32 -16.04 11.00
C ASN A 123 0.27 -16.07 9.87
N SER A 124 -0.85 -15.36 9.99
CA SER A 124 -1.75 -15.17 8.86
C SER A 124 -1.11 -14.25 7.80
N ILE A 125 -1.51 -14.45 6.55
CA ILE A 125 -0.99 -13.67 5.41
C ILE A 125 -1.60 -12.27 5.42
N VAL A 126 -0.77 -11.25 5.25
CA VAL A 126 -1.24 -9.89 5.03
C VAL A 126 -1.89 -9.82 3.64
N THR A 127 -3.15 -9.39 3.63
CA THR A 127 -3.95 -9.25 2.42
C THR A 127 -4.10 -7.77 2.09
N LEU A 128 -3.89 -7.41 0.83
CA LEU A 128 -4.11 -6.05 0.33
C LEU A 128 -5.45 -5.98 -0.40
N LYS A 129 -6.17 -4.89 -0.17
CA LYS A 129 -7.37 -4.51 -0.93
C LYS A 129 -7.07 -3.31 -1.81
N LYS A 130 -7.78 -3.20 -2.94
CA LYS A 130 -7.61 -2.07 -3.86
C LYS A 130 -8.05 -0.80 -3.16
N LEU A 131 -7.26 0.25 -3.23
CA LEU A 131 -7.58 1.54 -2.62
C LEU A 131 -8.73 2.20 -3.39
N THR A 132 -9.79 2.55 -2.67
CA THR A 132 -10.91 3.34 -3.18
C THR A 132 -11.09 4.62 -2.35
N ASP A 133 -11.88 5.57 -2.84
CA ASP A 133 -12.15 6.81 -2.10
C ASP A 133 -12.86 6.54 -0.76
N ALA A 134 -13.67 5.48 -0.68
CA ALA A 134 -14.35 5.08 0.55
C ALA A 134 -13.35 4.59 1.63
N ASP A 135 -12.24 3.99 1.22
CA ASP A 135 -11.22 3.45 2.11
C ASP A 135 -10.32 4.52 2.74
N LEU A 136 -10.26 5.72 2.15
CA LEU A 136 -9.36 6.79 2.61
C LEU A 136 -9.60 7.16 4.07
N THR A 137 -10.86 7.16 4.50
CA THR A 137 -11.24 7.48 5.90
C THR A 137 -10.72 6.42 6.86
N GLU A 138 -10.92 5.14 6.52
CA GLU A 138 -10.45 4.00 7.33
C GLU A 138 -8.92 4.00 7.42
N MET A 139 -8.25 4.19 6.28
CA MET A 139 -6.80 4.23 6.20
C MET A 139 -6.21 5.37 7.03
N GLU A 140 -6.83 6.55 6.99
CA GLU A 140 -6.41 7.70 7.80
C GLU A 140 -6.66 7.48 9.29
N GLN A 141 -7.77 6.83 9.67
CA GLN A 141 -7.99 6.44 11.06
C GLN A 141 -6.89 5.50 11.56
N ILE A 142 -6.54 4.47 10.79
CA ILE A 142 -5.48 3.52 11.12
C ILE A 142 -4.11 4.23 11.21
N ARG A 143 -3.80 5.12 10.26
CA ARG A 143 -2.58 5.93 10.30
C ARG A 143 -2.50 6.74 11.61
N ASN A 144 -3.60 7.36 12.02
CA ASN A 144 -3.67 8.11 13.27
C ASN A 144 -3.53 7.22 14.50
N GLU A 145 -4.09 6.01 14.52
CA GLU A 145 -3.87 5.02 15.57
C GLU A 145 -2.39 4.66 15.70
N ILE A 146 -1.71 4.37 14.58
CA ILE A 146 -0.27 4.05 14.56
C ILE A 146 0.56 5.20 15.11
N ILE A 147 0.27 6.44 14.69
CA ILE A 147 0.96 7.64 15.18
C ILE A 147 0.72 7.85 16.68
N ALA A 148 -0.53 7.69 17.14
CA ALA A 148 -0.88 7.86 18.55
C ALA A 148 -0.16 6.83 19.43
N THR A 149 -0.13 5.56 19.02
CA THR A 149 0.62 4.51 19.72
C THR A 149 2.11 4.82 19.75
N SER A 150 2.70 5.26 18.63
CA SER A 150 4.12 5.62 18.57
C SER A 150 4.49 6.82 19.46
N LYS A 151 3.56 7.71 19.78
CA LYS A 151 3.80 8.89 20.64
C LYS A 151 3.78 8.57 22.13
N LYS A 152 3.26 7.41 22.54
CA LYS A 152 3.18 7.04 23.96
C LYS A 152 4.61 7.06 24.56
N PRO A 153 4.82 7.71 25.72
CA PRO A 153 6.14 7.79 26.35
C PRO A 153 6.75 6.40 26.60
N ALA A 154 5.91 5.42 26.95
CA ALA A 154 6.28 4.02 27.14
C ALA A 154 6.69 3.29 25.85
N ASN A 155 6.64 3.93 24.67
CA ASN A 155 7.08 3.36 23.41
C ASN A 155 8.33 4.05 22.86
N LYS A 156 8.85 5.05 23.58
CA LYS A 156 10.14 5.65 23.26
C LYS A 156 11.23 4.63 23.53
N ILE A 157 12.09 4.41 22.55
CA ILE A 157 13.33 3.67 22.76
C ILE A 157 14.19 4.52 23.67
N ASP A 158 14.50 4.00 24.87
CA ASP A 158 15.42 4.65 25.79
C ASP A 158 16.86 4.50 25.25
N THR A 159 17.38 5.55 24.63
CA THR A 159 18.74 5.59 24.09
C THR A 159 19.80 5.87 25.16
N THR A 160 19.41 6.05 26.42
CA THR A 160 20.33 6.47 27.50
C THR A 160 21.28 5.36 27.96
N LEU A 161 21.02 4.10 27.61
CA LEU A 161 21.89 2.96 27.92
C LEU A 161 23.15 2.87 27.02
N GLY A 162 23.24 3.67 25.95
CA GLY A 162 24.39 3.67 25.02
C GLY A 162 25.59 4.52 25.44
N THR A 163 25.54 5.23 26.58
CA THR A 163 26.56 6.24 26.96
C THR A 163 27.39 5.85 28.20
N LYS A 164 27.42 4.58 28.59
CA LYS A 164 28.35 4.08 29.62
C LYS A 164 29.19 2.92 29.07
N ILE A 165 30.23 3.24 28.30
CA ILE A 165 31.46 2.45 28.20
C ILE A 165 32.62 3.44 28.10
#